data_AF-A0A6J6SUE4-F1
#
_entry.id   AF-A0A6J6SUE4-F1
#
_cell.length_a   1.000
_cell.length_b   1.000
_cell.length_c   1.000
_cell.angle_alpha   90.00
_cell.angle_beta   90.00
_cell.angle_gamma   90.00
#
_symmetry.space_group_name_H-M   'P 1'
#
loop_
_entity.id
_entity.type
_entity.pdbx_description
1 polymer ?
#
loop_
_entity_poly.entity_id
_entity_poly.type
_entity_poly.pdbx_seq_one_letter_code
_entity_poly.pdbx_strand_id
1 'polypeptide(L)'
;MADMTVPECVRALAGPIGDLGARWMLHPETLQAGADAGYSNGFAWYFAGRGGVLGDVDADVVVSAFAYFEPNLVHKMWDSGIAVEGARAAGHRFAQACADWGQRRLTGVVGLDRLAALADKVIDSAPVEGLTLFAGWRAESRPSDAAARAYFDIHLLRELRGCVHIIATTVNGVGALESILTDANGGAARAKTFGWPEPYPDTTSLQQARLAAEADTDRLLVRFYEVLTPAERAELVDLVASAKVALDANK
;
A
#
# COMPACT_ATOMS: atom_id res chain seq x y z
N MET A 1 -20.79 -23.14 -7.06
CA MET A 1 -19.40 -22.66 -6.93
C MET A 1 -19.00 -22.91 -5.49
N ALA A 2 -17.81 -23.43 -5.21
CA ALA A 2 -17.39 -23.69 -3.84
C ALA A 2 -17.35 -22.36 -3.06
N ASP A 3 -17.89 -22.35 -1.85
CA ASP A 3 -17.90 -21.18 -0.98
C ASP A 3 -16.46 -20.80 -0.62
N MET A 4 -16.00 -19.63 -1.07
CA MET A 4 -14.65 -19.15 -0.76
C MET A 4 -14.56 -18.84 0.73
N THR A 5 -13.60 -19.46 1.43
CA THR A 5 -13.33 -19.18 2.84
C THR A 5 -12.60 -17.85 2.99
N VAL A 6 -12.61 -17.29 4.20
CA VAL A 6 -11.92 -16.02 4.48
C VAL A 6 -10.40 -16.14 4.28
N PRO A 7 -9.70 -17.20 4.75
CA PRO A 7 -8.26 -17.36 4.50
C PRO A 7 -7.91 -17.52 3.02
N GLU A 8 -8.77 -18.15 2.21
CA GLU A 8 -8.56 -18.24 0.76
C GLU A 8 -8.67 -16.87 0.09
N CYS A 9 -9.66 -16.07 0.47
CA CYS A 9 -9.83 -14.70 -0.02
C CYS A 9 -8.63 -13.81 0.31
N VAL A 10 -8.17 -13.80 1.56
CA VAL A 10 -7.01 -13.02 2.01
C VAL A 10 -5.76 -13.38 1.19
N ARG A 11 -5.47 -14.67 1.02
CA ARG A 11 -4.31 -15.13 0.24
C ARG A 11 -4.43 -14.77 -1.25
N ALA A 12 -5.62 -14.94 -1.82
CA ALA A 12 -5.86 -14.63 -3.23
C ALA A 12 -5.71 -13.14 -3.54
N LEU A 13 -6.08 -12.27 -2.60
CA LEU A 13 -5.97 -10.82 -2.75
C LEU A 13 -4.57 -10.25 -2.46
N ALA A 14 -3.75 -10.94 -1.65
CA ALA A 14 -2.46 -10.42 -1.18
C ALA A 14 -1.54 -9.93 -2.31
N GLY A 15 -1.31 -10.77 -3.32
CA GLY A 15 -0.48 -10.43 -4.49
C GLY A 15 -1.09 -9.31 -5.34
N PRO A 16 -2.33 -9.47 -5.86
CA PRO A 16 -2.98 -8.46 -6.70
C PRO A 16 -3.11 -7.08 -6.04
N ILE A 17 -3.53 -7.01 -4.78
CA ILE A 17 -3.67 -5.73 -4.06
C ILE A 17 -2.30 -5.10 -3.81
N GLY A 18 -1.30 -5.89 -3.42
CA GLY A 18 0.06 -5.42 -3.21
C GLY A 18 0.69 -4.81 -4.47
N ASP A 19 0.51 -5.50 -5.62
CA ASP A 19 0.98 -5.04 -6.92
C ASP A 19 0.21 -3.80 -7.40
N LEU A 20 -1.11 -3.91 -7.55
CA LEU A 20 -1.94 -2.81 -8.05
C LEU A 20 -1.83 -1.56 -7.20
N GLY A 21 -1.94 -1.70 -5.88
CA GLY A 21 -1.98 -0.57 -4.94
C GLY A 21 -0.68 0.22 -4.84
N ALA A 22 0.44 -0.31 -5.37
CA ALA A 22 1.76 0.33 -5.33
C ALA A 22 2.19 0.96 -6.67
N ARG A 23 1.66 0.50 -7.81
CA ARG A 23 2.14 0.87 -9.17
C ARG A 23 2.13 2.37 -9.47
N TRP A 24 1.16 3.10 -8.95
CA TRP A 24 0.98 4.51 -9.24
C TRP A 24 1.97 5.42 -8.50
N MET A 25 2.46 5.01 -7.32
CA MET A 25 3.07 5.91 -6.33
C MET A 25 4.35 6.60 -6.83
N LEU A 26 5.10 5.93 -7.70
CA LEU A 26 6.35 6.41 -8.30
C LEU A 26 6.31 6.33 -9.83
N HIS A 27 5.12 6.24 -10.43
CA HIS A 27 4.99 6.21 -11.87
C HIS A 27 5.33 7.57 -12.49
N PRO A 28 6.00 7.65 -13.66
CA PRO A 28 6.39 8.92 -14.27
C PRO A 28 5.27 9.98 -14.33
N GLU A 29 4.04 9.58 -14.66
CA GLU A 29 2.90 10.51 -14.70
C GLU A 29 2.51 11.11 -13.34
N THR A 30 2.61 10.34 -12.25
CA THR A 30 2.30 10.84 -10.91
C THR A 30 3.48 11.63 -10.35
N LEU A 31 4.71 11.25 -10.71
CA LEU A 31 5.91 12.05 -10.46
C LEU A 31 5.85 13.40 -11.17
N GLN A 32 5.31 13.46 -12.40
CA GLN A 32 5.12 14.73 -13.12
C GLN A 32 4.15 15.65 -12.37
N ALA A 33 3.05 15.13 -11.83
CA ALA A 33 2.14 15.92 -10.99
C ALA A 33 2.83 16.48 -9.74
N GLY A 34 3.74 15.71 -9.13
CA GLY A 34 4.61 16.21 -8.05
C GLY A 34 5.57 17.31 -8.53
N ALA A 35 6.23 17.11 -9.67
CA ALA A 35 7.12 18.12 -10.24
C ALA A 35 6.40 19.44 -10.54
N ASP A 36 5.19 19.37 -11.11
CA ASP A 36 4.34 20.53 -11.38
C ASP A 36 3.92 21.27 -10.09
N ALA A 37 3.85 20.56 -8.96
CA ALA A 37 3.59 21.12 -7.64
C ALA A 37 4.86 21.64 -6.93
N GLY A 38 6.03 21.57 -7.55
CA GLY A 38 7.30 22.09 -7.01
C GLY A 38 8.18 21.04 -6.32
N TYR A 39 7.84 19.76 -6.37
CA TYR A 39 8.70 18.69 -5.84
C TYR A 39 9.87 18.42 -6.79
N SER A 40 11.09 18.78 -6.37
CA SER A 40 12.30 18.56 -7.16
C SER A 40 12.81 17.10 -7.13
N ASN A 41 12.25 16.25 -6.27
CA ASN A 41 12.64 14.86 -6.11
C ASN A 41 11.42 13.95 -5.97
N GLY A 42 11.37 12.86 -6.73
CA GLY A 42 10.25 11.91 -6.72
C GLY A 42 10.07 11.18 -5.39
N PHE A 43 11.14 10.91 -4.64
CA PHE A 43 11.00 10.38 -3.28
C PHE A 43 10.50 11.44 -2.30
N ALA A 44 10.90 12.71 -2.41
CA ALA A 44 10.34 13.77 -1.58
C ALA A 44 8.81 13.88 -1.79
N TRP A 45 8.36 13.80 -3.05
CA TRP A 45 6.94 13.68 -3.40
C TRP A 45 6.29 12.45 -2.78
N TYR A 46 6.91 11.27 -2.90
CA TYR A 46 6.39 10.02 -2.34
C TYR A 46 6.27 10.04 -0.81
N PHE A 47 7.29 10.48 -0.09
CA PHE A 47 7.28 10.47 1.38
C PHE A 47 6.34 11.53 1.94
N ALA A 48 6.39 12.77 1.44
CA ALA A 48 5.45 13.81 1.85
C ALA A 48 4.02 13.48 1.44
N GLY A 49 3.82 12.91 0.26
CA GLY A 49 2.52 12.51 -0.24
C GLY A 49 1.92 11.33 0.52
N ARG A 50 2.59 10.17 0.48
CA ARG A 50 2.07 8.97 1.16
C ARG A 50 2.03 9.11 2.67
N GLY A 51 2.99 9.82 3.27
CA GLY A 51 3.12 10.02 4.71
C GLY A 51 2.32 11.22 5.22
N GLY A 52 1.94 12.13 4.32
CA GLY A 52 1.25 13.37 4.64
C GLY A 52 -0.06 13.16 5.41
N VAL A 53 -0.70 12.00 5.23
CA VAL A 53 -1.91 11.64 5.96
C VAL A 53 -1.70 11.51 7.48
N LEU A 54 -0.46 11.31 7.94
CA LEU A 54 -0.09 11.20 9.35
C LEU A 54 -0.09 12.55 10.07
N GLY A 55 -0.13 13.67 9.32
CA GLY A 55 -0.06 15.02 9.87
C GLY A 55 1.36 15.57 9.96
N ASP A 56 1.52 16.68 10.67
CA ASP A 56 2.82 17.30 10.93
C ASP A 56 3.52 16.53 12.07
N VAL A 57 4.39 15.60 11.69
CA VAL A 57 5.06 14.65 12.59
C VAL A 57 6.56 14.62 12.31
N ASP A 58 7.33 14.24 13.32
CA ASP A 58 8.76 13.98 13.16
C ASP A 58 9.01 12.83 12.18
N ALA A 59 10.13 12.88 11.46
CA ALA A 59 10.49 11.91 10.43
C ALA A 59 10.50 10.45 10.92
N ASP A 60 10.85 10.20 12.19
CA ASP A 60 10.85 8.85 12.76
C ASP A 60 9.45 8.21 12.81
N VAL A 61 8.38 9.01 12.89
CA VAL A 61 7.00 8.52 12.77
C VAL A 61 6.76 7.97 11.35
N VAL A 62 7.30 8.66 10.33
CA VAL A 62 7.21 8.22 8.93
C VAL A 62 8.10 7.00 8.68
N VAL A 63 9.31 6.96 9.25
CA VAL A 63 10.18 5.77 9.23
C VAL A 63 9.43 4.56 9.78
N SER A 64 8.79 4.70 10.94
CA SER A 64 8.01 3.63 11.56
C SER A 64 6.84 3.17 10.67
N ALA A 65 6.09 4.12 10.09
CA ALA A 65 4.94 3.81 9.24
C ALA A 65 5.33 3.18 7.89
N PHE A 66 6.53 3.46 7.38
CA PHE A 66 6.98 3.00 6.07
C PHE A 66 7.90 1.78 6.16
N ALA A 67 8.45 1.53 7.34
CA ALA A 67 9.26 0.41 7.84
C ALA A 67 10.50 0.05 7.00
N TYR A 68 10.35 -0.14 5.70
CA TYR A 68 11.31 -0.81 4.84
C TYR A 68 12.41 0.09 4.29
N PHE A 69 12.22 1.41 4.30
CA PHE A 69 13.21 2.36 3.78
C PHE A 69 14.32 2.62 4.80
N GLU A 70 15.53 2.90 4.30
CA GLU A 70 16.64 3.32 5.15
C GLU A 70 16.28 4.65 5.87
N PRO A 71 16.47 4.75 7.20
CA PRO A 71 15.97 5.89 7.97
C PRO A 71 16.49 7.25 7.51
N ASN A 72 17.77 7.41 7.19
CA ASN A 72 18.31 8.70 6.76
C ASN A 72 17.73 9.17 5.42
N LEU A 73 17.46 8.23 4.51
CA LEU A 73 16.73 8.51 3.27
C LEU A 73 15.33 9.05 3.58
N VAL A 74 14.58 8.40 4.48
CA VAL A 74 13.24 8.86 4.87
C VAL A 74 13.30 10.25 5.46
N HIS A 75 14.20 10.50 6.43
CA HIS A 75 14.37 11.82 7.06
C HIS A 75 14.61 12.91 6.02
N LYS A 76 15.60 12.71 5.15
CA LYS A 76 15.94 13.70 4.12
C LYS A 76 14.77 13.96 3.16
N MET A 77 14.07 12.91 2.73
CA MET A 77 13.00 13.04 1.74
C MET A 77 11.70 13.57 2.35
N TRP A 78 11.39 13.19 3.59
CA TRP A 78 10.26 13.73 4.35
C TRP A 78 10.44 15.23 4.56
N ASP A 79 11.54 15.66 5.18
CA ASP A 79 11.78 17.07 5.52
C ASP A 79 11.75 17.97 4.28
N SER A 80 12.42 17.53 3.20
CA SER A 80 12.42 18.29 1.95
C SER A 80 11.06 18.29 1.24
N GLY A 81 10.28 17.21 1.35
CA GLY A 81 8.97 17.11 0.72
C GLY A 81 7.90 17.92 1.45
N ILE A 82 7.88 17.89 2.78
CA ILE A 82 6.90 18.68 3.55
C ILE A 82 7.18 20.18 3.49
N ALA A 83 8.42 20.58 3.20
CA ALA A 83 8.78 21.99 3.00
C ALA A 83 8.12 22.63 1.75
N VAL A 84 7.58 21.84 0.82
CA VAL A 84 6.93 22.34 -0.40
C VAL A 84 5.55 22.93 -0.09
N GLU A 85 4.68 22.17 0.56
CA GLU A 85 3.28 22.56 0.83
C GLU A 85 2.75 22.10 2.20
N GLY A 86 3.59 21.51 3.05
CA GLY A 86 3.19 20.91 4.32
C GLY A 86 2.63 19.49 4.16
N ALA A 87 2.70 18.71 5.25
CA ALA A 87 2.35 17.29 5.25
C ALA A 87 0.92 17.00 4.77
N ARG A 88 -0.09 17.65 5.37
CA ARG A 88 -1.50 17.37 5.04
C ARG A 88 -1.85 17.76 3.59
N ALA A 89 -1.36 18.88 3.08
CA ALA A 89 -1.61 19.30 1.71
C ALA A 89 -0.95 18.33 0.70
N ALA A 90 0.28 17.91 0.98
CA ALA A 90 0.97 16.87 0.21
C ALA A 90 0.16 15.56 0.18
N GLY A 91 -0.36 15.13 1.34
CA GLY A 91 -1.24 13.98 1.47
C GLY A 91 -2.48 14.06 0.59
N HIS A 92 -3.20 15.18 0.65
CA HIS A 92 -4.39 15.42 -0.18
C HIS A 92 -4.06 15.40 -1.68
N ARG A 93 -2.95 16.01 -2.09
CA ARG A 93 -2.50 16.02 -3.49
C ARG A 93 -2.13 14.62 -3.96
N PHE A 94 -1.43 13.84 -3.13
CA PHE A 94 -1.03 12.47 -3.45
C PHE A 94 -2.26 11.56 -3.56
N ALA A 95 -3.25 11.73 -2.69
CA ALA A 95 -4.54 11.06 -2.77
C ALA A 95 -5.29 11.40 -4.08
N GLN A 96 -5.28 12.67 -4.51
CA GLN A 96 -5.84 13.06 -5.81
C GLN A 96 -5.09 12.38 -6.97
N ALA A 97 -3.76 12.32 -6.92
CA ALA A 97 -2.97 11.64 -7.96
C ALA A 97 -3.29 10.13 -8.05
N CYS A 98 -3.61 9.47 -6.93
CA CYS A 98 -4.13 8.09 -6.91
C CYS A 98 -5.47 7.98 -7.63
N ALA A 99 -6.40 8.88 -7.33
CA ALA A 99 -7.72 8.93 -7.94
C ALA A 99 -7.63 9.17 -9.46
N ASP A 100 -6.86 10.16 -9.88
CA ASP A 100 -6.65 10.51 -11.29
C ASP A 100 -5.99 9.35 -12.07
N TRP A 101 -5.06 8.64 -11.43
CA TRP A 101 -4.44 7.45 -11.98
C TRP A 101 -5.47 6.34 -12.24
N GLY A 102 -6.29 6.04 -11.23
CA GLY A 102 -7.35 5.04 -11.30
C GLY A 102 -8.37 5.36 -12.39
N GLN A 103 -8.84 6.60 -12.42
CA GLN A 103 -9.79 7.07 -13.42
C GLN A 103 -9.27 6.83 -14.84
N ARG A 104 -8.06 7.29 -15.14
CA ARG A 104 -7.47 7.18 -16.49
C ARG A 104 -7.27 5.74 -16.96
N ARG A 105 -7.01 4.80 -16.06
CA ARG A 105 -6.64 3.41 -16.40
C ARG A 105 -7.76 2.41 -16.30
N LEU A 106 -8.78 2.70 -15.51
CA LEU A 106 -9.88 1.75 -15.29
C LEU A 106 -11.22 2.24 -15.85
N THR A 107 -11.30 3.44 -16.43
CA THR A 107 -12.53 3.88 -17.12
C THR A 107 -12.98 2.84 -18.15
N GLY A 108 -14.26 2.47 -18.08
CA GLY A 108 -14.87 1.48 -18.96
C GLY A 108 -14.71 0.02 -18.52
N VAL A 109 -13.97 -0.26 -17.45
CA VAL A 109 -13.93 -1.61 -16.85
C VAL A 109 -15.26 -1.89 -16.14
N VAL A 110 -15.86 -3.04 -16.44
CA VAL A 110 -17.14 -3.46 -15.84
C VAL A 110 -16.92 -3.90 -14.39
N GLY A 111 -17.85 -3.52 -13.50
CA GLY A 111 -17.88 -4.01 -12.12
C GLY A 111 -17.10 -3.17 -11.10
N LEU A 112 -16.55 -2.01 -11.49
CA LEU A 112 -15.78 -1.16 -10.57
C LEU A 112 -16.61 -0.62 -9.39
N ASP A 113 -17.87 -0.23 -9.61
CA ASP A 113 -18.77 0.19 -8.52
C ASP A 113 -18.97 -0.93 -7.50
N ARG A 114 -19.05 -2.18 -8.00
CA ARG A 114 -19.21 -3.35 -7.15
C ARG A 114 -17.93 -3.70 -6.40
N LEU A 115 -16.77 -3.54 -7.04
CA LEU A 115 -15.46 -3.67 -6.41
C LEU A 115 -15.35 -2.68 -5.25
N ALA A 116 -15.61 -1.39 -5.51
CA ALA A 116 -15.60 -0.35 -4.51
C ALA A 116 -16.54 -0.67 -3.33
N ALA A 117 -17.80 -1.03 -3.61
CA ALA A 117 -18.77 -1.37 -2.56
C ALA A 117 -18.34 -2.57 -1.69
N LEU A 118 -17.64 -3.56 -2.25
CA LEU A 118 -17.11 -4.70 -1.51
C LEU A 118 -15.85 -4.34 -0.71
N ALA A 119 -14.96 -3.54 -1.29
CA ALA A 119 -13.78 -3.02 -0.61
C ALA A 119 -14.16 -2.12 0.57
N ASP A 120 -15.16 -1.24 0.39
CA ASP A 120 -15.70 -0.35 1.42
C ASP A 120 -16.11 -1.13 2.67
N LYS A 121 -16.82 -2.27 2.51
CA LYS A 121 -17.19 -3.12 3.66
C LYS A 121 -15.99 -3.51 4.50
N VAL A 122 -14.89 -3.91 3.85
CA VAL A 122 -13.65 -4.32 4.54
C VAL A 122 -12.95 -3.10 5.15
N ILE A 123 -12.81 -2.01 4.40
CA ILE A 123 -12.10 -0.80 4.82
C ILE A 123 -12.80 -0.12 6.01
N ASP A 124 -14.12 -0.01 5.96
CA ASP A 124 -14.94 0.70 6.96
C ASP A 124 -15.08 -0.11 8.25
N SER A 125 -15.08 -1.44 8.16
CA SER A 125 -15.13 -2.32 9.34
C SER A 125 -13.77 -2.62 9.96
N ALA A 126 -12.67 -2.36 9.23
CA ALA A 126 -11.34 -2.65 9.74
C ALA A 126 -11.05 -1.84 11.02
N PRO A 127 -10.50 -2.48 12.08
CA PRO A 127 -9.94 -1.76 13.21
C PRO A 127 -8.79 -0.85 12.75
N VAL A 128 -8.40 0.11 13.60
CA VAL A 128 -7.31 1.06 13.29
C VAL A 128 -6.15 0.97 14.27
N GLU A 129 -6.31 0.19 15.33
CA GLU A 129 -5.32 0.00 16.38
C GLU A 129 -4.02 -0.56 15.79
N GLY A 130 -2.94 0.23 15.87
CA GLY A 130 -1.64 -0.12 15.29
C GLY A 130 -1.54 0.04 13.76
N LEU A 131 -2.58 0.55 13.09
CA LEU A 131 -2.66 0.66 11.64
C LEU A 131 -2.68 2.13 11.18
N THR A 132 -1.83 2.97 11.79
CA THR A 132 -1.90 4.44 11.69
C THR A 132 -1.87 4.98 10.26
N LEU A 133 -1.03 4.41 9.39
CA LEU A 133 -0.96 4.86 7.99
C LEU A 133 -2.26 4.56 7.23
N PHE A 134 -2.78 3.34 7.37
CA PHE A 134 -4.11 2.98 6.86
C PHE A 134 -5.20 3.89 7.44
N ALA A 135 -5.17 4.17 8.75
CA ALA A 135 -6.15 5.03 9.40
C ALA A 135 -6.13 6.45 8.83
N GLY A 136 -4.94 7.03 8.60
CA GLY A 136 -4.78 8.33 7.97
C GLY A 136 -5.31 8.34 6.54
N TRP A 137 -4.97 7.33 5.74
CA TRP A 137 -5.45 7.17 4.38
C TRP A 137 -6.96 6.94 4.30
N ARG A 138 -7.54 6.18 5.23
CA ARG A 138 -8.98 5.93 5.31
C ARG A 138 -9.77 7.21 5.58
N ALA A 139 -9.16 8.21 6.22
CA ALA A 139 -9.76 9.50 6.51
C ALA A 139 -9.76 10.47 5.30
N GLU A 140 -9.04 10.14 4.22
CA GLU A 140 -9.09 10.92 2.98
C GLU A 140 -10.46 10.85 2.31
N SER A 141 -10.79 11.90 1.55
CA SER A 141 -12.03 11.91 0.77
C SER A 141 -11.96 10.87 -0.35
N ARG A 142 -12.88 9.91 -0.33
CA ARG A 142 -12.95 8.90 -1.38
C ARG A 142 -13.56 9.51 -2.65
N PRO A 143 -13.02 9.21 -3.84
CA PRO A 143 -13.58 9.70 -5.11
C PRO A 143 -15.02 9.23 -5.35
N SER A 144 -15.78 10.02 -6.11
CA SER A 144 -17.14 9.66 -6.55
C SER A 144 -17.19 8.95 -7.90
N ASP A 145 -16.19 9.14 -8.75
CA ASP A 145 -16.06 8.42 -10.02
C ASP A 145 -15.72 6.94 -9.76
N ALA A 146 -16.40 6.02 -10.43
CA ALA A 146 -16.28 4.58 -10.19
C ALA A 146 -14.86 4.03 -10.38
N ALA A 147 -14.16 4.49 -11.42
CA ALA A 147 -12.81 4.03 -11.75
C ALA A 147 -11.77 4.59 -10.79
N ALA A 148 -11.88 5.89 -10.47
CA ALA A 148 -11.06 6.53 -9.44
C ALA A 148 -11.27 5.84 -8.08
N ARG A 149 -12.53 5.62 -7.70
CA ARG A 149 -12.94 5.04 -6.42
C ARG A 149 -12.42 3.62 -6.26
N ALA A 150 -12.66 2.75 -7.23
CA ALA A 150 -12.21 1.37 -7.17
C ALA A 150 -10.68 1.25 -7.00
N TYR A 151 -9.90 2.08 -7.72
CA TYR A 151 -8.44 2.06 -7.56
C TYR A 151 -7.99 2.64 -6.21
N PHE A 152 -8.64 3.71 -5.75
CA PHE A 152 -8.39 4.30 -4.43
C PHE A 152 -8.63 3.27 -3.31
N ASP A 153 -9.72 2.51 -3.39
CA ASP A 153 -10.04 1.48 -2.39
C ASP A 153 -9.07 0.29 -2.45
N ILE A 154 -8.57 -0.09 -3.64
CA ILE A 154 -7.46 -1.07 -3.76
C ILE A 154 -6.20 -0.55 -3.05
N HIS A 155 -5.88 0.75 -3.21
CA HIS A 155 -4.78 1.38 -2.49
C HIS A 155 -4.99 1.35 -0.97
N LEU A 156 -6.21 1.63 -0.47
CA LEU A 156 -6.54 1.52 0.96
C LEU A 156 -6.38 0.10 1.49
N LEU A 157 -6.85 -0.92 0.75
CA LEU A 157 -6.64 -2.32 1.12
C LEU A 157 -5.15 -2.70 1.13
N ARG A 158 -4.35 -2.09 0.26
CA ARG A 158 -2.89 -2.24 0.26
C ARG A 158 -2.27 -1.62 1.51
N GLU A 159 -2.68 -0.42 1.89
CA GLU A 159 -2.19 0.22 3.13
C GLU A 159 -2.62 -0.58 4.38
N LEU A 160 -3.85 -1.12 4.39
CA LEU A 160 -4.34 -2.02 5.44
C LEU A 160 -3.43 -3.25 5.58
N ARG A 161 -3.21 -3.98 4.49
CA ARG A 161 -2.31 -5.14 4.49
C ARG A 161 -0.88 -4.74 4.88
N GLY A 162 -0.38 -3.62 4.37
CA GLY A 162 0.96 -3.12 4.66
C GLY A 162 1.17 -2.88 6.15
N CYS A 163 0.23 -2.22 6.82
CA CYS A 163 0.30 -1.99 8.27
C CYS A 163 0.29 -3.31 9.06
N VAL A 164 -0.58 -4.26 8.71
CA VAL A 164 -0.62 -5.59 9.35
C VAL A 164 0.68 -6.35 9.11
N HIS A 165 1.24 -6.24 7.91
CA HIS A 165 2.49 -6.92 7.56
C HIS A 165 3.67 -6.38 8.37
N ILE A 166 3.76 -5.07 8.57
CA ILE A 166 4.78 -4.44 9.43
C ILE A 166 4.70 -5.02 10.85
N ILE A 167 3.50 -5.07 11.45
CA ILE A 167 3.28 -5.68 12.78
C ILE A 167 3.78 -7.13 12.79
N ALA A 168 3.39 -7.93 11.80
CA ALA A 168 3.76 -9.34 11.73
C ALA A 168 5.28 -9.54 11.61
N THR A 169 5.97 -8.73 10.78
CA THR A 169 7.44 -8.79 10.67
C THR A 169 8.12 -8.40 11.97
N THR A 170 7.63 -7.36 12.66
CA THR A 170 8.19 -6.91 13.95
C THR A 170 8.04 -7.98 15.03
N VAL A 171 6.86 -8.59 15.16
CA VAL A 171 6.61 -9.65 16.16
C VAL A 171 7.46 -10.90 15.90
N ASN A 172 7.72 -11.21 14.62
CA ASN A 172 8.59 -12.33 14.24
C ASN A 172 10.09 -11.99 14.28
N GLY A 173 10.46 -10.79 14.77
CA GLY A 173 11.86 -10.37 14.91
C GLY A 173 12.59 -10.18 13.58
N VAL A 174 11.86 -9.95 12.48
CA VAL A 174 12.43 -9.68 11.16
C VAL A 174 12.50 -8.17 10.97
N GLY A 175 13.72 -7.62 10.92
CA GLY A 175 13.95 -6.20 10.69
C GLY A 175 13.57 -5.75 9.27
N ALA A 176 13.65 -4.44 9.04
CA ALA A 176 13.28 -3.80 7.78
C ALA A 176 14.12 -4.27 6.59
N LEU A 177 15.44 -4.18 6.73
CA LEU A 177 16.40 -4.60 5.70
C LEU A 177 16.31 -6.11 5.48
N GLU A 178 16.25 -6.88 6.56
CA GLU A 178 16.13 -8.34 6.51
C GLU A 178 14.84 -8.77 5.80
N SER A 179 13.73 -8.08 6.04
CA SER A 179 12.46 -8.32 5.35
C SER A 179 12.59 -8.13 3.84
N ILE A 180 13.35 -7.12 3.39
CA ILE A 180 13.61 -6.88 1.96
C ILE A 180 14.53 -7.97 1.39
N LEU A 181 15.60 -8.31 2.10
CA LEU A 181 16.62 -9.25 1.61
C LEU A 181 16.08 -10.69 1.53
N THR A 182 15.13 -11.06 2.39
CA THR A 182 14.49 -12.39 2.42
C THR A 182 13.22 -12.50 1.57
N ASP A 183 12.70 -11.39 1.04
CA ASP A 183 11.60 -11.41 0.07
C ASP A 183 12.09 -11.97 -1.27
N ALA A 184 11.38 -12.99 -1.78
CA ALA A 184 11.67 -13.60 -3.08
C ALA A 184 11.61 -12.60 -4.25
N ASN A 185 10.82 -11.54 -4.11
CA ASN A 185 10.73 -10.44 -5.08
C ASN A 185 11.61 -9.23 -4.70
N GLY A 186 12.33 -9.31 -3.58
CA GLY A 186 13.16 -8.25 -3.02
C GLY A 186 14.65 -8.43 -3.34
N GLY A 187 15.47 -8.60 -2.31
CA GLY A 187 16.91 -8.78 -2.41
C GLY A 187 17.71 -7.48 -2.53
N ALA A 188 19.00 -7.63 -2.86
CA ALA A 188 20.00 -6.56 -2.87
C ALA A 188 19.62 -5.34 -3.72
N ALA A 189 18.99 -5.57 -4.89
CA ALA A 189 18.56 -4.49 -5.78
C ALA A 189 17.45 -3.62 -5.16
N ARG A 190 16.50 -4.25 -4.47
CA ARG A 190 15.42 -3.54 -3.76
C ARG A 190 15.98 -2.83 -2.53
N ALA A 191 16.86 -3.47 -1.76
CA ALA A 191 17.52 -2.86 -0.61
C ALA A 191 18.24 -1.56 -1.01
N LYS A 192 19.01 -1.61 -2.11
CA LYS A 192 19.69 -0.43 -2.68
C LYS A 192 18.71 0.67 -3.09
N THR A 193 17.61 0.30 -3.76
CA THR A 193 16.55 1.26 -4.16
C THR A 193 15.91 1.93 -2.95
N PHE A 194 15.81 1.21 -1.83
CA PHE A 194 15.23 1.69 -0.57
C PHE A 194 16.26 2.44 0.30
N GLY A 195 17.46 2.69 -0.22
CA GLY A 195 18.50 3.51 0.42
C GLY A 195 19.52 2.74 1.26
N TRP A 196 19.40 1.42 1.38
CA TRP A 196 20.30 0.64 2.23
C TRP A 196 21.70 0.50 1.62
N PRO A 197 22.77 0.76 2.39
CA PRO A 197 24.14 0.59 1.92
C PRO A 197 24.62 -0.86 2.01
N GLU A 198 25.57 -1.22 1.15
CA GLU A 198 26.36 -2.45 1.28
C GLU A 198 27.47 -2.28 2.35
N PRO A 199 27.98 -3.37 2.95
CA PRO A 199 27.60 -4.77 2.74
C PRO A 199 26.29 -5.15 3.44
N TYR A 200 25.49 -5.98 2.79
CA TYR A 200 24.26 -6.52 3.37
C TYR A 200 24.54 -7.70 4.32
N PRO A 201 23.74 -7.86 5.39
CA PRO A 201 23.89 -8.99 6.31
C PRO A 201 23.50 -10.32 5.66
N ASP A 202 24.01 -11.43 6.20
CA ASP A 202 23.50 -12.77 5.87
C ASP A 202 22.14 -12.98 6.54
N THR A 203 21.11 -13.20 5.74
CA THR A 203 19.73 -13.40 6.19
C THR A 203 19.25 -14.84 6.06
N THR A 204 20.13 -15.80 5.80
CA THR A 204 19.77 -17.21 5.56
C THR A 204 18.97 -17.81 6.72
N SER A 205 19.35 -17.47 7.97
CA SER A 205 18.67 -17.94 9.18
C SER A 205 17.26 -17.34 9.38
N LEU A 206 16.93 -16.26 8.68
CA LEU A 206 15.69 -15.52 8.86
C LEU A 206 14.56 -15.99 7.93
N GLN A 207 14.83 -16.92 7.01
CA GLN A 207 13.82 -17.38 6.04
C GLN A 207 12.57 -17.95 6.72
N GLN A 208 12.72 -18.72 7.80
CA GLN A 208 11.58 -19.29 8.52
C GLN A 208 10.78 -18.22 9.27
N ALA A 209 11.46 -17.27 9.91
CA ALA A 209 10.80 -16.13 10.58
C ALA A 209 10.05 -15.26 9.56
N ARG A 210 10.61 -15.08 8.36
CA ARG A 210 9.96 -14.36 7.26
C ARG A 210 8.69 -15.04 6.76
N LEU A 211 8.71 -16.37 6.61
CA LEU A 211 7.54 -17.16 6.23
C LEU A 211 6.46 -17.14 7.31
N ALA A 212 6.87 -17.21 8.59
CA ALA A 212 5.96 -17.03 9.72
C ALA A 212 5.30 -15.65 9.71
N ALA A 213 6.06 -14.58 9.38
CA ALA A 213 5.51 -13.24 9.24
C ALA A 213 4.46 -13.13 8.11
N GLU A 214 4.64 -13.79 6.96
CA GLU A 214 3.56 -13.86 5.95
C GLU A 214 2.32 -14.57 6.49
N ALA A 215 2.51 -15.75 7.11
CA ALA A 215 1.39 -16.53 7.63
C ALA A 215 0.63 -15.77 8.72
N ASP A 216 1.33 -15.04 9.59
CA ASP A 216 0.72 -14.16 10.58
C ASP A 216 0.03 -12.96 9.96
N THR A 217 0.58 -12.38 8.89
CA THR A 217 -0.09 -11.31 8.13
C THR A 217 -1.45 -11.78 7.63
N ASP A 218 -1.48 -12.94 6.98
CA ASP A 218 -2.72 -13.52 6.47
C ASP A 218 -3.69 -13.85 7.62
N ARG A 219 -3.20 -14.48 8.69
CA ARG A 219 -4.00 -14.83 9.87
C ARG A 219 -4.63 -13.61 10.53
N LEU A 220 -3.89 -12.51 10.68
CA LEU A 220 -4.37 -11.27 11.29
C LEU A 220 -5.41 -10.56 10.41
N LEU A 221 -5.28 -10.67 9.08
CA LEU A 221 -6.24 -10.10 8.12
C LEU A 221 -7.56 -10.88 8.04
N VAL A 222 -7.60 -12.17 8.41
CA VAL A 222 -8.82 -13.00 8.32
C VAL A 222 -10.03 -12.26 8.92
N ARG A 223 -9.93 -11.78 10.16
CA ARG A 223 -11.04 -11.11 10.84
C ARG A 223 -11.55 -9.85 10.12
N PHE A 224 -10.74 -9.21 9.28
CA PHE A 224 -11.15 -8.00 8.53
C PHE A 224 -12.02 -8.32 7.33
N TYR A 225 -11.91 -9.54 6.79
CA TYR A 225 -12.67 -10.01 5.63
C TYR A 225 -13.89 -10.87 6.02
N GLU A 226 -14.14 -11.08 7.32
CA GLU A 226 -15.33 -11.79 7.82
C GLU A 226 -16.65 -11.06 7.54
N VAL A 227 -16.59 -9.74 7.28
CA VAL A 227 -17.74 -8.91 6.92
C VAL A 227 -18.33 -9.22 5.54
N LEU A 228 -17.59 -9.94 4.70
CA LEU A 228 -18.04 -10.37 3.38
C LEU A 228 -18.68 -11.77 3.49
N THR A 229 -19.72 -12.03 2.72
CA THR A 229 -20.24 -13.40 2.55
C THR A 229 -19.28 -14.27 1.70
N PRO A 230 -19.43 -15.62 1.68
CA PRO A 230 -18.60 -16.46 0.80
C PRO A 230 -18.66 -16.09 -0.68
N ALA A 231 -19.84 -15.72 -1.18
CA ALA A 231 -20.01 -15.28 -2.56
C ALA A 231 -19.32 -13.93 -2.81
N GLU A 232 -19.44 -12.98 -1.87
CA GLU A 232 -18.81 -11.67 -1.98
C GLU A 232 -17.28 -11.74 -1.93
N ARG A 233 -16.72 -12.69 -1.20
CA ARG A 233 -15.27 -12.93 -1.19
C ARG A 233 -14.76 -13.39 -2.55
N ALA A 234 -15.44 -14.35 -3.17
CA ALA A 234 -15.11 -14.80 -4.52
C ALA A 234 -15.26 -13.65 -5.53
N GLU A 235 -16.36 -12.91 -5.45
CA GLU A 235 -16.64 -11.76 -6.31
C GLU A 235 -15.56 -10.67 -6.18
N LEU A 236 -15.13 -10.32 -4.96
CA LEU A 236 -14.07 -9.34 -4.76
C LEU A 236 -12.74 -9.79 -5.40
N VAL A 237 -12.38 -11.07 -5.23
CA VAL A 237 -11.17 -11.64 -5.85
C VAL A 237 -11.21 -11.53 -7.37
N ASP A 238 -12.34 -11.91 -7.99
CA ASP A 238 -12.50 -11.88 -9.44
C ASP A 238 -12.49 -10.43 -9.99
N LEU A 239 -13.10 -9.50 -9.27
CA LEU A 239 -13.13 -8.09 -9.64
C LEU A 239 -11.73 -7.44 -9.55
N VAL A 240 -10.98 -7.71 -8.48
CA VAL A 240 -9.59 -7.23 -8.35
C VAL A 240 -8.70 -7.84 -9.43
N ALA A 241 -8.87 -9.12 -9.74
CA ALA A 241 -8.16 -9.77 -10.84
C ALA A 241 -8.50 -9.13 -12.20
N SER A 242 -9.77 -8.81 -12.44
CA SER A 242 -10.22 -8.14 -13.67
C SER A 242 -9.65 -6.73 -13.80
N ALA A 243 -9.65 -5.95 -12.71
CA ALA A 243 -9.01 -4.63 -12.66
C ALA A 243 -7.50 -4.72 -12.94
N LYS A 244 -6.83 -5.78 -12.44
CA LYS A 244 -5.43 -6.06 -12.74
C LYS A 244 -5.19 -6.30 -14.22
N VAL A 245 -5.99 -7.16 -14.85
CA VAL A 245 -5.89 -7.45 -16.29
C VAL A 245 -6.08 -6.18 -17.12
N ALA A 246 -7.08 -5.36 -16.78
CA ALA A 246 -7.32 -4.09 -17.49
C ALA A 246 -6.13 -3.12 -17.35
N LEU A 247 -5.59 -2.97 -16.14
CA LEU A 247 -4.45 -2.08 -15.90
C LEU A 247 -3.16 -2.59 -16.59
N ASP A 248 -2.96 -3.91 -16.65
CA ASP A 248 -1.85 -4.53 -17.39
C ASP A 248 -1.95 -4.33 -18.91
N ALA A 249 -3.15 -4.12 -19.46
CA ALA A 249 -3.39 -3.83 -20.88
C ALA A 249 -3.22 -2.35 -21.24
N ASN A 250 -3.45 -1.44 -20.29
CA ASN A 250 -3.41 0.01 -20.49
C ASN A 250 -2.02 0.62 -20.18
N LYS A 251 -0.94 -0.05 -20.60
CA LYS A 251 0.45 0.40 -20.39
C LYS A 251 0.81 1.61 -21.25
#